data_AF-A0AAV0P4H8-F1
#
_entry.id   AF-A0AAV0P4H8-F1
#
_cell.length_a   1.000
_cell.length_b   1.000
_cell.length_c   1.000
_cell.angle_alpha   90.00
_cell.angle_beta   90.00
_cell.angle_gamma   90.00
#
_symmetry.space_group_name_H-M   'P 1'
#
loop_
_entity.id
_entity.type
_entity.pdbx_description
1 polymer ?
#
loop_
_entity_poly.entity_id
_entity_poly.type
_entity_poly.pdbx_seq_one_letter_code
_entity_poly.pdbx_strand_id
1 'polypeptide(L)' 'MPEPKYGIAMGACTITGGMFSTDSRSTVRGVDKLIPVDVYLSAVIDAITKLRKKLSHKIYEDQIKPQ' A
#
# COMPACT_ATOMS: atom_id res chain seq x y z
N MET A 1 -6.37 14.65 -0.67
CA MET A 1 -7.28 13.48 -0.62
C MET A 1 -8.12 13.59 0.64
N PRO A 2 -9.46 13.41 0.54
CA PRO A 2 -10.32 13.30 1.72
C PRO A 2 -10.02 12.01 2.49
N GLU A 3 -10.16 12.02 3.81
CA GLU A 3 -10.10 10.82 4.66
C GLU A 3 -11.31 9.91 4.38
N PRO A 4 -11.15 8.56 4.42
CA PRO A 4 -9.97 7.76 4.76
C PRO A 4 -9.02 7.52 3.57
N LYS A 5 -7.70 7.62 3.82
CA LYS A 5 -6.65 7.34 2.83
C LYS A 5 -6.07 5.94 3.01
N TYR A 6 -5.85 5.22 1.90
CA TYR A 6 -5.16 3.93 1.87
C TYR A 6 -4.01 3.98 0.86
N GLY A 7 -2.81 3.60 1.31
CA GLY A 7 -1.62 3.51 0.48
C GLY A 7 -1.37 2.08 -0.01
N ILE A 8 -1.14 1.89 -1.30
CA ILE A 8 -0.80 0.57 -1.87
C ILE A 8 0.52 0.68 -2.62
N ALA A 9 1.52 -0.10 -2.20
CA ALA A 9 2.78 -0.23 -2.92
C ALA A 9 2.71 -1.42 -3.86
N MET A 10 2.69 -1.15 -5.16
CA MET A 10 2.61 -2.18 -6.19
C MET A 10 3.93 -2.27 -6.97
N GLY A 11 4.43 -3.49 -7.13
CA GLY A 11 5.61 -3.81 -7.92
C GLY A 11 6.94 -3.54 -7.20
N ALA A 12 7.98 -4.30 -7.56
CA ALA A 12 9.28 -4.28 -6.88
C ALA A 12 9.91 -2.88 -6.81
N CYS A 13 9.70 -2.04 -7.84
CA CYS A 13 10.21 -0.66 -7.88
C CYS A 13 9.67 0.19 -6.73
N THR A 14 8.41 0.03 -6.36
CA THR A 14 7.75 0.86 -5.34
C THR A 14 7.95 0.30 -3.93
N ILE A 15 8.14 -1.02 -3.81
CA ILE A 15 8.30 -1.71 -2.52
C ILE A 15 9.74 -1.55 -2.00
N THR A 16 10.74 -1.82 -2.84
CA THR A 16 12.16 -1.84 -2.42
C THR A 16 13.08 -0.97 -3.28
N GLY A 17 12.57 -0.34 -4.34
CA GLY A 17 13.39 0.31 -5.37
C GLY A 17 13.70 -0.61 -6.56
N GLY A 18 13.35 -1.90 -6.49
CA GLY A 18 13.48 -2.86 -7.59
C GLY A 18 14.91 -2.93 -8.16
N MET A 19 15.03 -2.90 -9.49
CA MET A 19 16.32 -2.93 -10.18
C MET A 19 17.20 -1.70 -9.89
N PHE A 20 16.61 -0.61 -9.40
CA PHE A 20 17.31 0.65 -9.16
C PHE A 20 17.83 0.78 -7.73
N SER A 21 17.63 -0.25 -6.90
CA SER A 21 17.99 -0.26 -5.48
C SER A 21 19.51 -0.21 -5.22
N THR A 22 20.33 -0.63 -6.18
CA THR A 22 21.80 -0.69 -6.08
C THR A 22 22.49 0.51 -6.72
N ASP A 23 22.09 0.89 -7.94
CA ASP A 23 22.90 1.78 -8.79
C ASP A 23 22.33 3.20 -8.96
N SER A 24 21.15 3.49 -8.39
CA SER A 24 20.55 4.81 -8.55
C SER A 24 20.51 5.61 -7.24
N ARG A 25 21.07 6.83 -7.27
CA ARG A 25 21.02 7.81 -6.18
C ARG A 25 19.75 8.67 -6.21
N SER A 26 19.04 8.66 -7.33
CA SER A 26 17.82 9.43 -7.56
C SER A 26 16.53 8.70 -7.19
N THR A 27 16.57 7.39 -6.93
CA THR A 27 15.37 6.64 -6.53
C THR A 27 15.27 6.47 -5.03
N VAL A 28 14.05 6.62 -4.51
CA VAL A 28 13.75 6.30 -3.12
C VAL A 28 13.52 4.80 -3.01
N ARG A 29 14.34 4.16 -2.17
CA ARG A 29 14.26 2.72 -1.87
C ARG A 29 13.04 2.43 -0.99
N GLY A 30 11.89 2.30 -1.63
CA GLY A 30 10.58 2.04 -1.02
C GLY A 30 9.75 3.29 -0.80
N VAL A 31 8.49 3.27 -1.24
CA VAL A 31 7.55 4.39 -1.09
C VAL A 31 7.08 4.60 0.35
N ASP A 32 7.26 3.59 1.20
CA ASP A 32 6.93 3.62 2.64
C ASP A 32 7.64 4.75 3.40
N LYS A 33 8.79 5.20 2.88
CA LYS A 33 9.55 6.30 3.44
C LYS A 33 8.93 7.68 3.17
N LEU A 34 7.99 7.76 2.22
CA LEU A 34 7.34 9.01 1.81
C LEU A 34 5.89 9.06 2.28
N ILE A 35 5.17 7.95 2.14
CA ILE A 35 3.76 7.84 2.51
C ILE A 35 3.52 6.50 3.22
N PRO A 36 2.60 6.47 4.20
CA PRO A 36 2.25 5.21 4.86
C PRO A 36 1.62 4.24 3.86
N VAL A 37 2.18 3.04 3.76
CA VAL A 37 1.68 1.97 2.90
C VAL A 37 0.91 0.94 3.73
N ASP A 38 -0.34 0.66 3.35
CA ASP A 38 -1.17 -0.34 4.00
C ASP A 38 -0.94 -1.75 3.45
N VAL A 39 -0.59 -1.89 2.17
CA VAL A 39 -0.43 -3.20 1.51
C VAL A 39 0.68 -3.18 0.46
N TYR A 40 1.54 -4.21 0.49
CA TYR A 40 2.63 -4.46 -0.47
C TYR A 40 2.30 -5.63 -1.38
N LEU A 41 2.34 -5.43 -2.69
CA LEU A 41 1.80 -6.41 -3.66
C LEU A 41 2.67 -6.50 -4.93
N SER A 42 2.94 -7.73 -5.37
CA SER A 42 3.65 -8.01 -6.63
C SER A 42 2.73 -8.11 -7.85
N ALA A 43 1.44 -8.42 -7.65
CA ALA A 43 0.45 -8.60 -8.72
C ALA A 43 -0.82 -7.78 -8.49
N VAL A 44 -1.32 -7.11 -9.55
CA VAL A 44 -2.49 -6.21 -9.51
C VAL A 44 -3.76 -6.93 -9.02
N ILE A 45 -3.95 -8.19 -9.42
CA ILE A 45 -5.20 -8.91 -9.14
C ILE A 45 -5.27 -9.34 -7.66
N ASP A 46 -4.14 -9.82 -7.13
CA ASP A 46 -4.02 -10.12 -5.69
C ASP A 46 -4.15 -8.84 -4.85
N ALA A 47 -3.68 -7.70 -5.39
CA ALA A 47 -3.82 -6.40 -4.75
C ALA A 47 -5.28 -5.99 -4.55
N ILE A 48 -6.08 -6.05 -5.60
CA ILE A 48 -7.50 -5.69 -5.57
C ILE A 48 -8.25 -6.62 -4.60
N THR A 49 -7.90 -7.90 -4.58
CA THR A 49 -8.57 -8.90 -3.73
C THR A 49 -8.25 -8.69 -2.26
N LYS A 50 -6.99 -8.45 -1.90
CA LYS A 50 -6.56 -8.14 -0.52
C LYS A 50 -7.10 -6.80 -0.04
N LEU A 51 -7.14 -5.79 -0.91
CA LEU A 51 -7.71 -4.48 -0.57
C LEU A 51 -9.21 -4.59 -0.27
N ARG A 52 -9.97 -5.30 -1.11
CA ARG A 52 -11.41 -5.53 -0.89
C ARG A 52 -11.66 -6.24 0.45
N LYS A 53 -10.84 -7.22 0.82
CA LYS A 53 -10.90 -7.89 2.13
C LYS A 53 -10.61 -6.94 3.29
N LYS A 54 -9.55 -6.13 3.19
CA LYS A 54 -9.21 -5.13 4.22
C LYS A 54 -10.30 -4.07 4.38
N LEU A 55 -10.88 -3.60 3.27
CA LEU A 55 -11.95 -2.61 3.31
C LEU A 55 -13.21 -3.19 3.97
N SER A 56 -13.58 -4.43 3.63
CA SER A 56 -14.72 -5.11 4.27
C SER A 56 -14.54 -5.27 5.78
N HIS A 57 -13.34 -5.65 6.24
CA HIS A 57 -13.06 -5.76 7.67
C HIS A 57 -13.09 -4.39 8.36
N LYS A 58 -12.56 -3.35 7.71
CA LYS A 58 -12.53 -2.02 8.32
C LYS A 58 -13.91 -1.36 8.36
N ILE A 59 -14.74 -1.55 7.34
CA ILE A 59 -16.15 -1.14 7.37
C ILE A 59 -16.85 -1.85 8.54
N TYR A 60 -16.66 -3.16 8.71
CA TYR A 60 -17.27 -3.90 9.83
C TYR A 60 -16.84 -3.35 11.20
N GLU A 61 -15.55 -3.12 11.41
CA GLU A 61 -15.02 -2.53 12.65
C GLU A 61 -15.57 -1.11 12.93
N ASP A 62 -15.70 -0.29 11.88
CA ASP A 62 -16.25 1.07 11.97
C ASP A 62 -17.75 1.07 12.33
N GLN A 63 -18.51 0.05 11.91
CA GLN A 63 -19.91 -0.12 12.30
C GLN A 63 -20.09 -0.61 13.75
N ILE A 64 -19.10 -1.28 14.34
CA ILE A 64 -19.21 -1.92 15.68
C ILE A 64 -18.70 -1.03 16.80
N LYS A 65 -17.84 -0.06 16.48
CA LYS A 65 -17.51 1.04 17.38
C LYS A 65 -18.33 2.26 16.98
N PRO A 66 -19.60 2.38 17.43
CA PRO A 66 -20.21 3.69 17.45
C PRO A 66 -19.33 4.56 18.35
N GLN A 67 -18.87 5.67 17.79
CA GLN A 67 -18.12 6.71 18.50
C GLN A 67 -18.75 7.05 19.85
#